data_AF-X0YE83-F1
#
_entry.id   AF-X0YE83-F1
#
_cell.length_a   1.000
_cell.length_b   1.000
_cell.length_c   1.000
_cell.angle_alpha   90.00
_cell.angle_beta   90.00
_cell.angle_gamma   90.00
#
_symmetry.space_group_name_H-M   'P 1'
#
loop_
_entity.id
_entity.type
_entity.pdbx_description
1 polymer ?
#
loop_
_entity_poly.entity_id
_entity_poly.type
_entity_poly.pdbx_seq_one_letter_code
_entity_poly.pdbx_strand_id
1 'polypeptide(L)'
;NGEIELRDASQLWGKTTTETQWAIREELGDEDIKSAVIGPAGENLVRIANVMTGIKNAAGRSGMGAVMGSKNLKAIAVRGTMDIKIAYPLEALEYNKRFIDQIVSAKVNQTQGTLGTPFIWGATNSWGGVRTRNFQYNQCEYADDIEPERIDEICTETMGPYHMTGCFGCQVHCRAQYRIPSGPYAGKYDEGPEYTSQGAFGGEPDCKNAVTVLTGNHLV
;
A
#
# COMPACT_ATOMS: atom_id res chain seq x y z
N ASN A 1 9.04 -23.10 -9.94
CA ASN A 1 9.97 -24.10 -10.54
C ASN A 1 9.56 -25.55 -10.25
N GLY A 2 8.28 -25.84 -9.98
CA GLY A 2 7.79 -27.21 -9.70
C GLY A 2 7.94 -27.67 -8.25
N GLU A 3 8.83 -27.05 -7.47
CA GLU A 3 9.01 -27.34 -6.05
C GLU A 3 7.97 -26.63 -5.18
N ILE A 4 7.39 -27.38 -4.24
CA ILE A 4 6.40 -26.91 -3.27
C ILE A 4 6.70 -27.61 -1.94
N GLU A 5 6.85 -26.84 -0.87
CA GLU A 5 7.11 -27.36 0.47
C GLU A 5 6.28 -26.62 1.52
N LEU A 6 6.09 -27.27 2.68
CA LEU A 6 5.55 -26.64 3.89
C LEU A 6 6.68 -26.56 4.90
N ARG A 7 6.96 -25.35 5.39
CA ARG A 7 8.03 -25.08 6.35
C ARG A 7 7.45 -24.62 7.68
N ASP A 8 8.13 -24.97 8.77
CA ASP A 8 7.80 -24.42 10.08
C ASP A 8 8.04 -22.90 10.08
N ALA A 9 7.07 -22.15 10.61
CA ALA A 9 7.12 -20.69 10.67
C ALA A 9 7.11 -20.17 12.12
N SER A 10 7.44 -21.03 13.10
CA SER A 10 7.40 -20.67 14.52
C SER A 10 8.26 -19.44 14.85
N GLN A 11 9.43 -19.31 14.19
CA GLN A 11 10.34 -18.18 14.35
C GLN A 11 9.84 -16.88 13.70
N LEU A 12 8.85 -16.97 12.80
CA LEU A 12 8.24 -15.84 12.13
C LEU A 12 6.98 -15.35 12.84
N TRP A 13 6.35 -16.20 13.64
CA TRP A 13 5.14 -15.86 14.38
C TRP A 13 5.39 -14.71 15.35
N GLY A 14 4.48 -13.73 15.39
CA GLY A 14 4.61 -12.50 16.16
C GLY A 14 5.38 -11.37 15.46
N LYS A 15 6.13 -11.64 14.38
CA LYS A 15 6.79 -10.59 13.60
C LYS A 15 5.79 -9.76 12.79
N THR A 16 6.12 -8.49 12.56
CA THR A 16 5.38 -7.62 11.63
C THR A 16 5.43 -8.15 10.19
N THR A 17 4.59 -7.60 9.32
CA THR A 17 4.49 -8.03 7.92
C THR A 17 5.78 -7.77 7.15
N THR A 18 6.45 -6.65 7.35
CA THR A 18 7.74 -6.35 6.68
C THR A 18 8.88 -7.21 7.23
N GLU A 19 8.99 -7.35 8.55
CA GLU A 19 9.98 -8.22 9.20
C GLU A 19 9.84 -9.69 8.76
N THR A 20 8.61 -10.19 8.63
CA THR A 20 8.36 -11.55 8.14
C THR A 20 8.89 -11.74 6.72
N GLN A 21 8.64 -10.76 5.83
CA GLN A 21 9.10 -10.85 4.44
C GLN A 21 10.62 -10.80 4.32
N TRP A 22 11.28 -9.94 5.11
CA TRP A 22 12.74 -9.86 5.14
C TRP A 22 13.37 -11.13 5.72
N ALA A 23 12.84 -11.64 6.83
CA ALA A 23 13.32 -12.89 7.41
C ALA A 23 13.22 -14.07 6.44
N ILE A 24 12.14 -14.16 5.65
CA ILE A 24 11.98 -15.19 4.61
C ILE A 24 13.07 -15.06 3.53
N ARG A 25 13.35 -13.84 3.06
CA ARG A 25 14.39 -13.61 2.03
C ARG A 25 15.78 -13.92 2.56
N GLU A 26 16.07 -13.49 3.79
CA GLU A 26 17.34 -13.75 4.47
C GLU A 26 17.56 -15.26 4.67
N GLU A 27 16.55 -15.97 5.18
CA GLU A 27 16.61 -17.41 5.42
C GLU A 27 16.83 -18.20 4.12
N LEU A 28 16.18 -17.79 3.02
CA LEU A 28 16.26 -18.45 1.72
C LEU A 28 17.40 -17.95 0.84
N GLY A 29 18.07 -16.86 1.23
CA GLY A 29 19.17 -16.25 0.48
C GLY A 29 18.78 -15.70 -0.90
N ASP A 30 17.52 -15.28 -1.10
CA ASP A 30 17.01 -14.80 -2.40
C ASP A 30 16.09 -13.58 -2.25
N GLU A 31 16.58 -12.42 -2.69
CA GLU A 31 15.88 -11.13 -2.64
C GLU A 31 14.70 -11.02 -3.64
N ASP A 32 14.68 -11.86 -4.67
CA ASP A 32 13.60 -11.88 -5.66
C ASP A 32 12.35 -12.58 -5.15
N ILE A 33 12.43 -13.28 -4.00
CA ILE A 33 11.28 -13.91 -3.37
C ILE A 33 10.23 -12.86 -3.01
N LYS A 34 9.01 -13.11 -3.48
CA LYS A 34 7.82 -12.36 -3.08
C LYS A 34 7.00 -13.22 -2.14
N SER A 35 6.43 -12.59 -1.12
CA SER A 35 5.65 -13.30 -0.10
C SER A 35 4.37 -12.55 0.21
N ALA A 36 3.31 -13.32 0.40
CA ALA A 36 2.05 -12.87 0.98
C ALA A 36 2.05 -13.32 2.44
N VAL A 37 1.91 -12.38 3.39
CA VAL A 37 2.11 -12.62 4.82
C VAL A 37 0.98 -12.04 5.65
N ILE A 38 0.80 -12.57 6.86
CA ILE A 38 0.01 -11.92 7.91
C ILE A 38 0.90 -11.35 9.00
N GLY A 39 0.48 -10.25 9.61
CA GLY A 39 1.06 -9.73 10.84
C GLY A 39 0.33 -10.24 12.09
N PRO A 40 0.65 -9.69 13.28
CA PRO A 40 0.02 -10.05 14.54
C PRO A 40 -1.51 -9.95 14.53
N ALA A 41 -2.10 -9.05 13.73
CA ALA A 41 -3.54 -8.93 13.60
C ALA A 41 -4.18 -10.22 13.00
N GLY A 42 -3.54 -10.84 12.01
CA GLY A 42 -4.01 -12.10 11.43
C GLY A 42 -3.84 -13.27 12.38
N GLU A 43 -2.68 -13.34 13.05
CA GLU A 43 -2.38 -14.35 14.08
C GLU A 43 -3.39 -14.34 15.23
N ASN A 44 -3.82 -13.14 15.64
CA ASN A 44 -4.81 -12.93 16.70
C ASN A 44 -6.26 -12.90 16.19
N LEU A 45 -6.51 -13.31 14.94
CA LEU A 45 -7.85 -13.43 14.35
C LEU A 45 -8.68 -12.14 14.39
N VAL A 46 -8.03 -10.98 14.27
CA VAL A 46 -8.73 -9.69 14.14
C VAL A 46 -9.59 -9.75 12.87
N ARG A 47 -10.91 -9.56 13.01
CA ARG A 47 -11.90 -9.80 11.92
C ARG A 47 -11.65 -9.01 10.63
N ILE A 48 -10.87 -7.94 10.72
CA ILE A 48 -10.50 -7.06 9.60
C ILE A 48 -9.01 -7.17 9.24
N ALA A 49 -8.32 -8.23 9.67
CA ALA A 49 -6.90 -8.43 9.39
C ALA A 49 -6.65 -8.65 7.89
N ASN A 50 -5.55 -8.06 7.44
CA ASN A 50 -5.12 -8.05 6.04
C ASN A 50 -4.13 -9.20 5.75
N VAL A 51 -4.04 -9.58 4.48
CA VAL A 51 -2.85 -10.27 3.93
C VAL A 51 -2.04 -9.22 3.19
N MET A 52 -0.74 -9.13 3.49
CA MET A 52 0.15 -8.08 3.01
C MET A 52 1.26 -8.64 2.11
N THR A 53 1.72 -7.83 1.15
CA THR A 53 2.93 -8.11 0.36
C THR A 53 3.67 -6.83 -0.01
N GLY A 54 5.00 -6.87 -0.01
CA GLY A 54 5.83 -5.67 -0.02
C GLY A 54 5.55 -4.80 1.20
N ILE A 55 5.80 -3.50 1.06
CA ILE A 55 5.64 -2.55 2.18
C ILE A 55 4.16 -2.20 2.38
N LYS A 56 3.41 -2.04 1.29
CA LYS A 56 2.05 -1.46 1.34
C LYS A 56 0.94 -2.21 0.58
N ASN A 57 1.23 -3.29 -0.17
CA ASN A 57 0.15 -3.97 -0.90
C ASN A 57 -0.69 -4.81 0.07
N ALA A 58 -1.98 -4.51 0.13
CA ALA A 58 -2.92 -5.16 1.04
C ALA A 58 -4.07 -5.83 0.30
N ALA A 59 -4.31 -7.11 0.58
CA ALA A 59 -5.62 -7.71 0.45
C ALA A 59 -6.44 -7.30 1.69
N GLY A 60 -6.88 -6.03 1.68
CA GLY A 60 -7.15 -5.26 2.90
C GLY A 60 -8.57 -5.31 3.49
N ARG A 61 -9.46 -6.16 2.97
CA ARG A 61 -10.86 -6.23 3.42
C ARG A 61 -11.30 -7.67 3.56
N SER A 62 -12.48 -7.88 4.15
CA SER A 62 -13.12 -9.19 4.36
C SER A 62 -12.41 -10.16 5.33
N GLY A 63 -11.35 -9.72 6.02
CA GLY A 63 -10.74 -10.50 7.09
C GLY A 63 -9.92 -11.70 6.62
N MET A 64 -9.42 -11.67 5.38
CA MET A 64 -8.64 -12.78 4.83
C MET A 64 -7.36 -13.06 5.63
N GLY A 65 -6.78 -12.07 6.30
CA GLY A 65 -5.67 -12.27 7.23
C GLY A 65 -6.07 -13.11 8.44
N ALA A 66 -7.29 -12.96 8.97
CA ALA A 66 -7.79 -13.79 10.06
C ALA A 66 -8.04 -15.24 9.60
N VAL A 67 -8.55 -15.44 8.38
CA VAL A 67 -8.72 -16.77 7.80
C VAL A 67 -7.38 -17.48 7.60
N MET A 68 -6.34 -16.75 7.21
CA MET A 68 -4.99 -17.27 7.06
C MET A 68 -4.40 -17.63 8.44
N GLY A 69 -4.55 -16.75 9.43
CA GLY A 69 -4.13 -17.00 10.81
C GLY A 69 -4.85 -18.17 11.48
N SER A 70 -6.15 -18.37 11.22
CA SER A 70 -6.92 -19.48 11.78
C SER A 70 -6.46 -20.85 11.26
N LYS A 71 -5.64 -20.88 10.22
CA LYS A 71 -5.02 -22.07 9.65
C LYS A 71 -3.56 -22.25 10.09
N ASN A 72 -3.08 -21.42 11.03
CA ASN A 72 -1.67 -21.33 11.41
C ASN A 72 -0.74 -21.10 10.20
N LEU A 73 -1.23 -20.39 9.17
CA LEU A 73 -0.46 -20.09 7.97
C LEU A 73 0.12 -18.68 8.09
N LYS A 74 1.42 -18.55 8.36
CA LYS A 74 2.07 -17.24 8.52
C LYS A 74 2.34 -16.52 7.19
N ALA A 75 2.75 -17.28 6.18
CA ALA A 75 3.21 -16.73 4.91
C ALA A 75 3.06 -17.74 3.77
N ILE A 76 2.98 -17.23 2.55
CA ILE A 76 3.21 -17.96 1.31
C ILE A 76 4.34 -17.23 0.59
N ALA A 77 5.48 -17.88 0.41
CA ALA A 77 6.64 -17.35 -0.31
C ALA A 77 6.75 -18.01 -1.69
N VAL A 78 7.04 -17.21 -2.72
CA VAL A 78 7.08 -17.67 -4.11
C VAL A 78 8.31 -17.12 -4.82
N ARG A 79 9.05 -18.03 -5.48
CA ARG A 79 10.06 -17.73 -6.48
C ARG A 79 9.68 -18.33 -7.82
N GLY A 80 9.47 -17.48 -8.82
CA GLY A 80 9.24 -17.89 -10.20
C GLY A 80 10.36 -17.42 -11.11
N THR A 81 10.91 -18.32 -11.93
CA THR A 81 11.90 -18.00 -12.98
C THR A 81 11.52 -18.62 -14.33
N MET A 82 10.29 -19.10 -14.46
CA MET A 82 9.79 -19.73 -15.67
C MET A 82 9.17 -18.71 -16.61
N ASP A 83 9.31 -18.95 -17.91
CA ASP A 83 8.69 -18.13 -18.93
C ASP A 83 7.16 -18.26 -18.92
N ILE A 84 6.49 -17.16 -19.24
CA ILE A 84 5.04 -17.12 -19.47
C ILE A 84 4.82 -17.23 -20.97
N LYS A 85 4.10 -18.28 -21.40
CA LYS A 85 3.75 -18.45 -22.82
C LYS A 85 2.62 -17.50 -23.20
N ILE A 86 2.89 -16.60 -24.14
CA ILE A 86 1.91 -15.70 -24.74
C ILE A 86 1.55 -16.25 -26.12
N ALA A 87 0.26 -16.49 -26.38
CA ALA A 87 -0.19 -17.11 -27.63
C ALA A 87 0.17 -16.29 -28.89
N TYR A 88 0.11 -14.96 -28.78
CA TYR A 88 0.35 -14.00 -29.87
C TYR A 88 1.29 -12.88 -29.36
N PRO A 89 2.61 -13.13 -29.26
CA PRO A 89 3.52 -12.26 -28.51
C PRO A 89 3.71 -10.88 -29.16
N LEU A 90 3.74 -10.79 -30.50
CA LEU A 90 3.91 -9.51 -31.20
C LEU A 90 2.66 -8.64 -31.06
N GLU A 91 1.50 -9.25 -31.21
CA GLU A 91 0.19 -8.60 -31.09
C GLU A 91 -0.07 -8.15 -29.65
N ALA A 92 0.31 -8.99 -28.67
CA ALA A 92 0.22 -8.64 -27.25
C ALA A 92 1.11 -7.43 -26.91
N LEU A 93 2.33 -7.38 -27.46
CA LEU A 93 3.25 -6.26 -27.26
C LEU A 93 2.73 -4.97 -27.91
N GLU A 94 2.22 -5.05 -29.14
CA GLU A 94 1.62 -3.91 -29.82
C GLU A 94 0.39 -3.38 -29.07
N TYR A 95 -0.48 -4.29 -28.62
CA TYR A 95 -1.64 -3.95 -27.81
C TYR A 95 -1.24 -3.32 -26.49
N ASN A 96 -0.25 -3.89 -25.80
CA ASN A 96 0.26 -3.36 -24.54
C ASN A 96 0.81 -1.93 -24.71
N LYS A 97 1.57 -1.67 -25.78
CA LYS A 97 2.07 -0.33 -26.09
C LYS A 97 0.92 0.67 -26.28
N ARG A 98 -0.09 0.32 -27.10
CA ARG A 98 -1.27 1.18 -27.30
C ARG A 98 -2.03 1.43 -26.00
N PHE A 99 -2.13 0.43 -25.13
CA PHE A 99 -2.79 0.57 -23.84
C PHE A 99 -2.00 1.45 -22.88
N ILE A 100 -0.67 1.33 -22.86
CA ILE A 100 0.22 2.22 -22.12
C ILE A 100 0.03 3.66 -22.59
N ASP A 101 0.03 3.92 -23.91
CA ASP A 101 -0.16 5.26 -24.48
C ASP A 101 -1.50 5.89 -24.02
N GLN A 102 -2.57 5.10 -23.95
CA GLN A 102 -3.86 5.53 -23.43
C GLN A 102 -3.82 5.82 -21.92
N ILE A 103 -3.16 4.97 -21.14
CA ILE A 103 -3.02 5.15 -19.69
C ILE A 103 -2.26 6.44 -19.38
N VAL A 104 -1.08 6.63 -19.97
CA VAL A 104 -0.20 7.76 -19.61
C VAL A 104 -0.71 9.10 -20.15
N SER A 105 -1.55 9.09 -21.19
CA SER A 105 -2.20 10.30 -21.72
C SER A 105 -3.44 10.73 -20.92
N ALA A 106 -4.04 9.84 -20.12
CA ALA A 106 -5.20 10.18 -19.32
C ALA A 106 -4.82 11.12 -18.16
N LYS A 107 -5.48 12.29 -18.08
CA LYS A 107 -5.22 13.31 -17.04
C LYS A 107 -5.30 12.75 -15.62
N VAL A 108 -6.27 11.89 -15.34
CA VAL A 108 -6.43 11.26 -14.02
C VAL A 108 -5.22 10.41 -13.62
N ASN A 109 -4.55 9.78 -14.58
CA ASN A 109 -3.36 8.99 -14.31
C ASN A 109 -2.13 9.88 -14.15
N GLN A 110 -2.05 10.99 -14.88
CA GLN A 110 -1.01 12.01 -14.66
C GLN A 110 -1.13 12.60 -13.25
N THR A 111 -2.34 12.96 -12.81
CA THR A 111 -2.57 13.44 -11.44
C THR A 111 -2.23 12.38 -10.40
N GLN A 112 -2.65 11.13 -10.59
CA GLN A 112 -2.28 10.04 -9.68
C GLN A 112 -0.77 9.80 -9.64
N GLY A 113 -0.06 9.94 -10.75
CA GLY A 113 1.39 9.82 -10.81
C GLY A 113 2.15 10.98 -10.15
N THR A 114 1.45 12.06 -9.78
CA THR A 114 2.01 13.20 -9.05
C THR A 114 1.59 13.17 -7.57
N LEU A 115 0.28 13.09 -7.29
CA LEU A 115 -0.27 13.25 -5.93
C LEU A 115 -0.75 11.93 -5.30
N GLY A 116 -0.59 10.80 -6.00
CA GLY A 116 -1.18 9.53 -5.60
C GLY A 116 -2.70 9.55 -5.59
N THR A 117 -3.33 8.55 -4.97
CA THR A 117 -4.79 8.56 -4.77
C THR A 117 -5.33 9.63 -3.81
N PRO A 118 -4.55 10.25 -2.90
CA PRO A 118 -4.99 11.41 -2.13
C PRO A 118 -5.61 12.55 -2.95
N PHE A 119 -5.32 12.69 -4.25
CA PHE A 119 -6.02 13.67 -5.10
C PHE A 119 -7.57 13.51 -5.06
N ILE A 120 -8.06 12.29 -4.82
CA ILE A 120 -9.50 12.01 -4.67
C ILE A 120 -10.05 12.74 -3.45
N TRP A 121 -9.28 12.84 -2.36
CA TRP A 121 -9.67 13.59 -1.18
C TRP A 121 -9.90 15.06 -1.51
N GLY A 122 -8.92 15.76 -2.09
CA GLY A 122 -9.06 17.18 -2.41
C GLY A 122 -10.24 17.44 -3.35
N ALA A 123 -10.42 16.58 -4.36
CA ALA A 123 -11.56 16.66 -5.27
C ALA A 123 -12.90 16.44 -4.56
N THR A 124 -13.00 15.45 -3.67
CA THR A 124 -14.27 15.07 -3.01
C THR A 124 -14.62 15.94 -1.81
N ASN A 125 -13.64 16.43 -1.05
CA ASN A 125 -13.87 17.32 0.08
C ASN A 125 -14.49 18.65 -0.40
N SER A 126 -14.05 19.15 -1.56
CA SER A 126 -14.50 20.41 -2.17
C SER A 126 -16.01 20.48 -2.46
N TRP A 127 -16.68 19.36 -2.78
CA TRP A 127 -18.13 19.33 -3.07
C TRP A 127 -18.97 18.59 -2.03
N GLY A 128 -18.35 18.08 -0.95
CA GLY A 128 -19.07 17.36 0.10
C GLY A 128 -19.27 15.87 -0.13
N GLY A 129 -18.23 15.21 -0.64
CA GLY A 129 -18.18 13.79 -0.93
C GLY A 129 -17.28 12.96 -0.01
N VAL A 130 -16.78 13.54 1.09
CA VAL A 130 -15.96 12.81 2.09
C VAL A 130 -16.80 12.41 3.29
N ARG A 131 -16.24 11.53 4.13
CA ARG A 131 -16.86 11.09 5.37
C ARG A 131 -16.12 11.69 6.56
N THR A 132 -16.82 12.46 7.37
CA THR A 132 -16.24 13.18 8.51
C THR A 132 -17.01 12.89 9.79
N ARG A 133 -16.29 12.72 10.91
CA ARG A 133 -16.86 12.38 12.24
C ARG A 133 -17.80 11.18 12.17
N ASN A 134 -17.32 10.07 11.64
CA ASN A 134 -18.10 8.84 11.42
C ASN A 134 -19.41 9.12 10.66
N PHE A 135 -19.31 9.75 9.49
CA PHE A 135 -20.43 10.10 8.59
C PHE A 135 -21.46 11.10 9.13
N GLN A 136 -21.17 11.82 10.23
CA GLN A 136 -22.04 12.91 10.69
C GLN A 136 -22.02 14.12 9.75
N TYR A 137 -20.90 14.31 9.05
CA TYR A 137 -20.71 15.38 8.08
C TYR A 137 -20.10 14.83 6.79
N ASN A 138 -20.33 15.55 5.70
CA ASN A 138 -19.88 15.19 4.36
C ASN A 138 -18.69 16.03 3.87
N GLN A 139 -18.16 16.91 4.72
CA GLN A 139 -16.98 17.74 4.48
C GLN A 139 -16.06 17.75 5.71
N CYS A 140 -14.76 17.82 5.49
CA CYS A 140 -13.75 18.05 6.51
C CYS A 140 -13.24 19.49 6.38
N GLU A 141 -13.83 20.40 7.15
CA GLU A 141 -13.44 21.82 7.13
C GLU A 141 -12.07 22.03 7.80
N TYR A 142 -11.31 23.04 7.37
CA TYR A 142 -10.01 23.39 7.97
C TYR A 142 -9.00 22.23 7.97
N ALA A 143 -8.97 21.46 6.86
CA ALA A 143 -8.24 20.22 6.73
C ALA A 143 -6.96 20.34 5.89
N ASP A 144 -6.43 21.55 5.69
CA ASP A 144 -5.27 21.84 4.82
C ASP A 144 -4.06 20.94 5.12
N ASP A 145 -3.84 20.59 6.40
CA ASP A 145 -2.70 19.73 6.79
C ASP A 145 -2.85 18.27 6.35
N ILE A 146 -4.04 17.85 5.92
CA ILE A 146 -4.30 16.51 5.37
C ILE A 146 -4.79 16.57 3.92
N GLU A 147 -4.68 17.71 3.23
CA GLU A 147 -4.94 17.81 1.79
C GLU A 147 -3.79 17.17 0.98
N PRO A 148 -4.04 16.70 -0.27
CA PRO A 148 -3.05 15.96 -1.04
C PRO A 148 -1.76 16.74 -1.30
N GLU A 149 -1.84 18.06 -1.51
CA GLU A 149 -0.68 18.92 -1.71
C GLU A 149 0.23 18.93 -0.49
N ARG A 150 -0.33 18.96 0.73
CA ARG A 150 0.47 18.91 1.95
C ARG A 150 1.17 17.57 2.13
N ILE A 151 0.48 16.48 1.79
CA ILE A 151 1.08 15.13 1.84
C ILE A 151 2.23 15.04 0.83
N ASP A 152 2.05 15.55 -0.39
CA ASP A 152 3.09 15.59 -1.43
C ASP A 152 4.31 16.42 -1.02
N GLU A 153 4.12 17.56 -0.35
CA GLU A 153 5.21 18.35 0.24
C GLU A 153 6.04 17.52 1.21
N ILE A 154 5.40 16.81 2.15
CA ILE A 154 6.09 15.96 3.13
C ILE A 154 6.85 14.82 2.44
N CYS A 155 6.24 14.18 1.45
CA CYS A 155 6.90 13.14 0.66
C CYS A 155 8.12 13.71 -0.07
N THR A 156 8.01 14.89 -0.68
CA THR A 156 9.11 15.57 -1.37
C THR A 156 10.22 15.96 -0.41
N GLU A 157 9.90 16.49 0.77
CA GLU A 157 10.87 16.85 1.81
C GLU A 157 11.65 15.63 2.32
N THR A 158 10.98 14.47 2.44
CA THR A 158 11.54 13.29 3.11
C THR A 158 12.17 12.26 2.16
N MET A 159 11.74 12.24 0.89
CA MET A 159 12.17 11.28 -0.12
C MET A 159 12.68 11.91 -1.42
N GLY A 160 12.52 13.23 -1.58
CA GLY A 160 12.92 13.98 -2.77
C GLY A 160 11.81 14.08 -3.83
N PRO A 161 12.06 14.81 -4.94
CA PRO A 161 11.04 15.13 -5.94
C PRO A 161 10.56 13.93 -6.79
N TYR A 162 11.20 12.77 -6.66
CA TYR A 162 10.85 11.54 -7.38
C TYR A 162 10.39 10.44 -6.39
N HIS A 163 9.54 10.82 -5.43
CA HIS A 163 9.08 9.94 -4.35
C HIS A 163 7.97 8.96 -4.76
N MET A 164 7.45 9.07 -5.99
CA MET A 164 6.35 8.22 -6.47
C MET A 164 6.88 6.89 -7.03
N THR A 165 6.30 5.78 -6.55
CA THR A 165 6.64 4.41 -6.94
C THR A 165 5.45 3.65 -7.52
N GLY A 166 5.73 2.52 -8.18
CA GLY A 166 4.75 1.72 -8.92
C GLY A 166 4.66 0.27 -8.48
N CYS A 167 3.51 -0.34 -8.73
CA CYS A 167 3.40 -1.80 -8.76
C CYS A 167 4.21 -2.37 -9.95
N PHE A 168 4.46 -3.68 -9.94
CA PHE A 168 5.19 -4.36 -11.02
C PHE A 168 4.63 -4.02 -12.42
N GLY A 169 5.47 -3.47 -13.29
CA GLY A 169 5.14 -3.12 -14.68
C GLY A 169 4.20 -1.92 -14.87
N CYS A 170 3.75 -1.27 -13.80
CA CYS A 170 2.81 -0.15 -13.87
C CYS A 170 3.48 1.13 -14.35
N GLN A 171 2.85 1.87 -15.28
CA GLN A 171 3.37 3.13 -15.81
C GLN A 171 2.79 4.38 -15.11
N VAL A 172 1.89 4.21 -14.15
CA VAL A 172 1.21 5.33 -13.46
C VAL A 172 1.98 5.80 -12.23
N HIS A 173 2.59 4.87 -11.50
CA HIS A 173 3.32 5.13 -10.25
C HIS A 173 2.51 5.97 -9.24
N CYS A 174 1.36 5.47 -8.79
CA CYS A 174 0.46 6.22 -7.91
C CYS A 174 0.79 6.18 -6.42
N ARG A 175 1.92 5.58 -6.02
CA ARG A 175 2.23 5.33 -4.61
C ARG A 175 3.31 6.29 -4.14
N ALA A 176 2.96 7.23 -3.27
CA ALA A 176 3.95 8.09 -2.63
C ALA A 176 4.80 7.31 -1.64
N GLN A 177 6.09 7.63 -1.56
CA GLN A 177 7.01 7.15 -0.54
C GLN A 177 7.27 8.29 0.43
N TYR A 178 7.37 8.00 1.73
CA TYR A 178 7.67 9.03 2.73
C TYR A 178 8.48 8.46 3.89
N ARG A 179 9.09 9.36 4.66
CA ARG A 179 9.49 9.07 6.04
C ARG A 179 8.62 9.89 6.98
N ILE A 180 8.20 9.30 8.09
CA ILE A 180 7.41 10.02 9.10
C ILE A 180 8.27 11.18 9.64
N PRO A 181 7.79 12.43 9.58
CA PRO A 181 8.66 13.60 9.82
C PRO A 181 8.94 13.85 11.31
N SER A 182 8.04 13.45 12.21
CA SER A 182 8.17 13.73 13.65
C SER A 182 7.41 12.71 14.52
N GLY A 183 7.60 12.82 15.84
CA GLY A 183 6.96 11.96 16.82
C GLY A 183 7.68 10.62 17.05
N PRO A 184 7.05 9.66 17.75
CA PRO A 184 7.68 8.40 18.15
C PRO A 184 8.15 7.51 16.99
N TYR A 185 7.59 7.71 15.80
CA TYR A 185 7.90 6.96 14.59
C TYR A 185 8.74 7.76 13.59
N ALA A 186 9.32 8.90 14.01
CA ALA A 186 10.12 9.75 13.14
C ALA A 186 11.21 8.96 12.39
N GLY A 187 11.37 9.23 11.09
CA GLY A 187 12.33 8.58 10.21
C GLY A 187 11.93 7.19 9.69
N LYS A 188 10.83 6.59 10.19
CA LYS A 188 10.31 5.33 9.63
C LYS A 188 9.83 5.56 8.20
N TYR A 189 10.28 4.69 7.31
CA TYR A 189 9.89 4.69 5.91
C TYR A 189 8.57 3.93 5.74
N ASP A 190 7.69 4.46 4.89
CA ASP A 190 6.51 3.75 4.40
C ASP A 190 6.06 4.30 3.03
N GLU A 191 4.98 3.73 2.51
CA GLU A 191 4.36 4.07 1.24
C GLU A 191 2.86 4.35 1.42
N GLY A 192 2.30 5.23 0.58
CA GLY A 192 0.96 5.79 0.74
C GLY A 192 1.00 7.21 1.32
N PRO A 193 -0.02 7.66 2.07
CA PRO A 193 -1.26 6.96 2.35
C PRO A 193 -2.15 6.93 1.11
N GLU A 194 -3.01 5.92 1.01
CA GLU A 194 -4.08 5.94 0.00
C GLU A 194 -5.24 6.82 0.48
N TYR A 195 -6.08 7.30 -0.45
CA TYR A 195 -7.30 8.05 -0.15
C TYR A 195 -8.14 7.42 0.98
N THR A 196 -8.23 6.09 0.99
CA THR A 196 -8.99 5.37 2.02
C THR A 196 -8.33 5.42 3.40
N SER A 197 -7.00 5.37 3.47
CA SER A 197 -6.25 5.50 4.73
C SER A 197 -6.34 6.93 5.27
N GLN A 198 -6.24 7.92 4.39
CA GLN A 198 -6.47 9.33 4.71
C GLN A 198 -7.88 9.57 5.27
N GLY A 199 -8.90 8.95 4.66
CA GLY A 199 -10.25 8.98 5.20
C GLY A 199 -10.39 8.30 6.56
N ALA A 200 -9.77 7.14 6.75
CA ALA A 200 -9.89 6.36 7.99
C ALA A 200 -9.15 7.00 9.19
N PHE A 201 -7.97 7.59 8.97
CA PHE A 201 -7.16 8.18 10.03
C PHE A 201 -7.29 9.70 10.14
N GLY A 202 -7.82 10.36 9.10
CA GLY A 202 -8.04 11.80 9.06
C GLY A 202 -9.51 12.15 9.20
N GLY A 203 -10.28 11.99 8.11
CA GLY A 203 -11.69 12.44 8.04
C GLY A 203 -12.61 11.81 9.08
N GLU A 204 -12.67 10.48 9.13
CA GLU A 204 -13.58 9.75 10.01
C GLU A 204 -13.44 10.12 11.49
N PRO A 205 -12.23 10.23 12.07
CA PRO A 205 -12.03 10.70 13.44
C PRO A 205 -11.92 12.22 13.58
N ASP A 206 -12.03 13.00 12.49
CA ASP A 206 -11.79 14.45 12.45
C ASP A 206 -10.38 14.85 12.92
N CYS A 207 -9.39 14.01 12.60
CA CYS A 207 -7.97 14.24 12.89
C CYS A 207 -7.29 14.92 11.70
N LYS A 208 -7.10 16.23 11.79
CA LYS A 208 -6.57 17.06 10.69
C LYS A 208 -5.07 17.27 10.84
N ASN A 209 -4.32 16.18 10.99
CA ASN A 209 -2.87 16.23 11.14
C ASN A 209 -2.18 15.20 10.24
N ALA A 210 -1.33 15.68 9.32
CA ALA A 210 -0.66 14.83 8.34
C ALA A 210 0.16 13.73 9.01
N VAL A 211 0.95 14.08 10.03
CA VAL A 211 1.83 13.13 10.75
C VAL A 211 1.02 12.01 11.37
N THR A 212 -0.16 12.31 11.92
CA THR A 212 -1.06 11.30 12.48
C THR A 212 -1.63 10.39 11.40
N VAL A 213 -2.03 10.93 10.26
CA VAL A 213 -2.51 10.13 9.11
C VAL A 213 -1.42 9.20 8.58
N LEU A 214 -0.21 9.72 8.38
CA LEU A 214 0.96 8.95 7.93
C LEU A 214 1.35 7.87 8.95
N THR A 215 1.36 8.21 10.23
CA THR A 215 1.65 7.23 11.30
C THR A 215 0.56 6.16 11.38
N GLY A 216 -0.72 6.54 11.25
CA GLY A 216 -1.84 5.61 11.22
C GLY A 216 -1.72 4.62 10.06
N ASN A 217 -1.36 5.10 8.87
CA ASN A 217 -1.09 4.26 7.70
C ASN A 217 0.09 3.30 7.93
N HIS A 218 1.15 3.74 8.61
CA HIS A 218 2.31 2.90 8.92
C HIS A 218 2.00 1.73 9.85
N LEU A 219 1.01 1.89 10.72
CA LEU A 219 0.68 0.90 11.75
C LEU A 219 -0.25 -0.22 11.27
N VAL A 220 -0.75 -0.18 10.02
CA VAL A 220 -1.77 -1.12 9.49
C VAL A 220 -1.33 -2.00 8.34
#